data_AF-A0A1B0CKZ6-F1
#
_entry.id   AF-A0A1B0CKZ6-F1
#
_cell.length_a   1.000
_cell.length_b   1.000
_cell.length_c   1.000
_cell.angle_alpha   90.00
_cell.angle_beta   90.00
_cell.angle_gamma   90.00
#
_symmetry.space_group_name_H-M   'P 1'
#
loop_
_entity.id
_entity.type
_entity.pdbx_description
1 polymer ?
#
loop_
_entity_poly.entity_id
_entity_poly.type
_entity_poly.pdbx_seq_one_letter_code
_entity_poly.pdbx_strand_id
1 'polypeptide(L)'
;MADGGHQQTHPNTPSDQEVRDNLLWASRPCFLYRQEFKDCKSIKGRFHQYFIFGENIDCSQWGRDYENCTKYEEKGDIAAGRELLASEAERRRKRMEAHYANDVWKKRTQPPSDWNAPLPEWFVKNNENSYLAAKSKEVKEGITIPIKEDSFCSIM
;
A
#
# COMPACT_ATOMS: atom_id res chain seq x y z
N MET A 1 34.01 1.30 -45.96
CA MET A 1 34.89 1.81 -44.88
C MET A 1 34.36 3.20 -44.52
N ALA A 2 33.74 3.48 -43.39
CA ALA A 2 33.53 2.73 -42.16
C ALA A 2 32.20 3.20 -41.55
N ASP A 3 31.44 2.25 -41.00
CA ASP A 3 30.21 2.51 -40.24
C ASP A 3 30.55 3.21 -38.91
N GLY A 4 30.07 4.45 -38.76
CA GLY A 4 30.13 5.19 -37.50
C GLY A 4 29.00 4.76 -36.58
N GLY A 5 29.26 3.75 -35.74
CA GLY A 5 28.32 3.29 -34.72
C GLY A 5 27.95 4.40 -33.75
N HIS A 6 26.67 4.80 -33.75
CA HIS A 6 26.08 5.58 -32.69
C HIS A 6 25.95 4.70 -31.44
N GLN A 7 26.78 4.97 -30.43
CA GLN A 7 26.57 4.46 -29.07
C GLN A 7 25.30 5.07 -28.51
N GLN A 8 24.27 4.24 -28.40
CA GLN A 8 23.04 4.56 -27.68
C GLN A 8 23.37 4.66 -26.19
N THR A 9 23.27 5.87 -25.63
CA THR A 9 23.42 6.10 -24.18
C THR A 9 22.21 5.51 -23.46
N HIS A 10 22.43 4.43 -22.72
CA HIS A 10 21.44 3.88 -21.80
C HIS A 10 21.11 4.86 -20.66
N PRO A 11 19.86 4.87 -20.15
CA PRO A 11 19.38 5.83 -19.17
C PRO A 11 20.07 5.66 -17.81
N ASN A 12 20.25 6.77 -17.08
CA ASN A 12 20.93 6.86 -15.78
C ASN A 12 20.59 5.70 -14.83
N THR A 13 21.49 4.73 -14.69
CA THR A 13 21.42 3.69 -13.66
C THR A 13 21.65 4.35 -12.29
N PRO A 14 20.79 4.10 -11.28
CA PRO A 14 21.00 4.66 -9.95
C PRO A 14 22.30 4.16 -9.35
N SER A 15 23.02 5.08 -8.73
CA SER A 15 24.25 4.82 -7.99
C SER A 15 24.00 3.86 -6.83
N ASP A 16 25.05 3.19 -6.35
CA ASP A 16 24.92 2.20 -5.29
C ASP A 16 24.43 2.83 -3.97
N GLN A 17 24.77 4.09 -3.70
CA GLN A 17 24.26 4.82 -2.53
C GLN A 17 22.75 5.10 -2.67
N GLU A 18 22.30 5.57 -3.84
CA GLU A 18 20.88 5.78 -4.10
C GLU A 18 20.08 4.48 -4.01
N VAL A 19 20.66 3.35 -4.41
CA VAL A 19 20.03 2.03 -4.22
C VAL A 19 19.84 1.72 -2.74
N ARG A 20 20.87 1.95 -1.90
CA ARG A 20 20.77 1.73 -0.46
C ARG A 20 19.71 2.62 0.19
N ASP A 21 19.74 3.92 -0.13
CA ASP A 21 18.81 4.90 0.42
C ASP A 21 17.37 4.59 0.01
N ASN A 22 17.15 4.20 -1.25
CA ASN A 22 15.83 3.83 -1.73
C ASN A 22 15.31 2.52 -1.13
N LEU A 23 16.18 1.52 -0.91
CA LEU A 23 15.77 0.26 -0.28
C LEU A 23 15.22 0.48 1.13
N LEU A 24 15.78 1.43 1.90
CA LEU A 24 15.35 1.69 3.29
C LEU A 24 13.86 2.06 3.41
N TRP A 25 13.31 2.82 2.46
CA TRP A 25 11.91 3.26 2.49
C TRP A 25 11.02 2.52 1.49
N ALA A 26 11.58 2.03 0.38
CA ALA A 26 10.82 1.45 -0.72
C ALA A 26 10.78 -0.08 -0.69
N SER A 27 11.59 -0.76 0.12
CA SER A 27 11.49 -2.22 0.28
C SER A 27 10.62 -2.60 1.48
N ARG A 28 10.06 -3.81 1.42
CA ARG A 28 9.37 -4.44 2.56
C ARG A 28 10.37 -5.32 3.33
N PRO A 29 10.17 -5.55 4.63
CA PRO A 29 10.93 -6.57 5.36
C PRO A 29 10.90 -7.94 4.65
N CYS A 30 12.03 -8.65 4.61
CA CYS A 30 12.15 -9.87 3.80
C CYS A 30 11.12 -10.96 4.15
N PHE A 31 10.70 -11.07 5.42
CA PHE A 31 9.71 -12.05 5.83
C PHE A 31 8.35 -11.87 5.13
N LEU A 32 7.99 -10.64 4.74
CA LEU A 32 6.77 -10.37 4.00
C LEU A 32 6.83 -10.96 2.59
N TYR A 33 7.96 -10.84 1.87
CA TYR A 33 8.11 -11.49 0.56
C TYR A 33 7.95 -13.00 0.65
N ARG A 34 8.51 -13.61 1.70
CA ARG A 34 8.35 -15.05 1.96
C ARG A 34 6.89 -15.42 2.22
N GLN A 35 6.17 -14.61 2.98
CA GLN A 35 4.77 -14.83 3.27
C GLN A 35 3.91 -14.71 2.00
N GLU A 36 4.11 -13.66 1.21
CA GLU A 36 3.42 -13.46 -0.07
C GLU A 36 3.67 -14.64 -1.03
N PHE A 37 4.91 -15.13 -1.11
CA PHE A 37 5.24 -16.32 -1.90
C PHE A 37 4.48 -17.57 -1.43
N LYS A 38 4.44 -17.81 -0.12
CA LYS A 38 3.71 -18.94 0.47
C LYS A 38 2.21 -18.82 0.23
N ASP A 39 1.64 -17.64 0.47
CA ASP A 39 0.22 -17.37 0.31
C ASP A 39 -0.19 -17.52 -1.17
N CYS A 40 0.61 -16.99 -2.10
CA CYS A 40 0.41 -17.15 -3.53
C CYS A 40 0.39 -18.63 -3.97
N LYS A 41 1.22 -19.48 -3.35
CA LYS A 41 1.27 -20.92 -3.67
C LYS A 41 0.33 -21.78 -2.83
N SER A 42 -0.29 -21.23 -1.78
CA SER A 42 -1.18 -21.97 -0.89
C SER A 42 -2.45 -22.42 -1.63
N ILE A 43 -3.09 -23.50 -1.16
CA ILE A 43 -4.34 -24.02 -1.76
C ILE A 43 -5.42 -22.92 -1.78
N LYS A 44 -5.58 -22.19 -0.67
CA LYS A 44 -6.52 -21.07 -0.56
C LYS A 44 -6.17 -19.95 -1.55
N GLY A 45 -4.88 -19.60 -1.66
CA GLY A 45 -4.39 -18.61 -2.61
C GLY A 45 -4.67 -19.00 -4.07
N ARG A 46 -4.40 -20.26 -4.44
CA ARG A 46 -4.70 -20.78 -5.79
C ARG A 46 -6.19 -20.77 -6.09
N PHE A 47 -7.02 -21.15 -5.12
CA PHE A 47 -8.47 -21.05 -5.26
C PHE A 47 -8.93 -19.60 -5.52
N HIS A 48 -8.43 -18.62 -4.75
CA HIS A 48 -8.74 -17.21 -4.98
C HIS A 48 -8.23 -16.68 -6.32
N GLN A 49 -7.04 -17.08 -6.76
CA GLN A 49 -6.51 -16.71 -8.07
C GLN A 49 -7.40 -17.23 -9.20
N TYR A 50 -7.80 -18.50 -9.13
CA TYR A 50 -8.71 -19.08 -10.11
C TYR A 50 -10.07 -18.35 -10.13
N PHE A 51 -10.60 -17.98 -8.96
CA PHE A 51 -11.86 -17.23 -8.88
C PHE A 51 -11.77 -15.83 -9.52
N ILE A 52 -10.65 -15.13 -9.35
CA ILE A 52 -10.48 -13.75 -9.85
C ILE A 52 -10.05 -13.72 -11.33
N PHE A 53 -9.09 -14.58 -11.69
CA PHE A 53 -8.40 -14.54 -12.99
C PHE A 53 -8.75 -15.70 -13.91
N GLY A 54 -9.42 -16.75 -13.42
CA GLY A 54 -9.68 -17.98 -14.17
C GLY A 54 -8.48 -18.93 -14.29
N GLU A 55 -7.32 -18.54 -13.77
CA GLU A 55 -6.08 -19.31 -13.85
C GLU A 55 -5.16 -19.06 -12.65
N ASN A 56 -4.14 -19.91 -12.52
CA ASN A 56 -3.10 -19.73 -11.52
C ASN A 56 -2.04 -18.76 -12.03
N ILE A 57 -1.75 -17.71 -11.26
CA ILE A 57 -0.72 -16.73 -11.64
C ILE A 57 0.69 -17.24 -11.32
N ASP A 58 1.69 -16.65 -11.99
CA ASP A 58 3.09 -16.93 -11.67
C ASP A 58 3.50 -16.27 -10.33
N CYS A 59 3.84 -17.11 -9.35
CA CYS A 59 4.31 -16.68 -8.03
C CYS A 59 5.84 -16.52 -7.97
N SER A 60 6.58 -16.82 -9.05
CA SER A 60 8.05 -16.85 -9.07
C SER A 60 8.67 -15.52 -8.64
N GLN A 61 8.02 -14.40 -8.97
CA GLN A 61 8.52 -13.06 -8.63
C GLN A 61 8.64 -12.87 -7.12
N TRP A 62 7.68 -13.34 -6.32
CA TRP A 62 7.75 -13.24 -4.86
C TRP A 62 8.91 -14.05 -4.27
N GLY A 63 9.22 -15.20 -4.88
CA GLY A 63 10.37 -16.02 -4.48
C GLY A 63 11.69 -15.31 -4.80
N ARG A 64 11.81 -14.74 -6.01
CA ARG A 64 12.99 -13.95 -6.42
C ARG A 64 13.19 -12.72 -5.54
N ASP A 65 12.12 -11.99 -5.25
CA ASP A 65 12.16 -10.83 -4.37
C ASP A 65 12.62 -11.22 -2.96
N TYR A 66 12.14 -12.35 -2.43
CA TYR A 66 12.60 -12.86 -1.14
C TYR A 66 14.10 -13.19 -1.15
N GLU A 67 14.58 -13.93 -2.16
CA GLU A 67 16.00 -14.28 -2.29
C GLU A 67 16.88 -13.02 -2.43
N ASN A 68 16.45 -12.06 -3.23
CA ASN A 68 17.18 -10.82 -3.44
C ASN A 68 17.20 -9.94 -2.18
N CYS A 69 16.10 -9.89 -1.45
CA CYS A 69 16.01 -9.22 -0.16
C CYS A 69 17.00 -9.83 0.84
N THR A 70 17.01 -11.16 0.98
CA THR A 70 17.94 -11.86 1.89
C THR A 70 19.40 -11.66 1.49
N LYS A 71 19.74 -11.73 0.19
CA LYS A 71 21.11 -11.45 -0.29
C LYS A 71 21.54 -10.03 0.05
N TYR A 72 20.64 -9.06 -0.08
CA TYR A 72 20.93 -7.67 0.26
C TYR A 72 21.11 -7.49 1.78
N GLU A 73 20.22 -8.03 2.61
CA GLU A 73 20.32 -7.92 4.08
C GLU A 73 21.56 -8.63 4.65
N GLU A 74 21.89 -9.82 4.16
CA GLU A 74 22.99 -10.62 4.71
C GLU A 74 24.37 -10.24 4.15
N LYS A 75 24.44 -9.94 2.85
CA LYS A 75 25.72 -9.77 2.13
C LYS A 75 25.93 -8.35 1.61
N GLY A 76 24.94 -7.47 1.75
CA GLY A 76 25.00 -6.11 1.19
C GLY A 76 25.04 -6.10 -0.34
N ASP A 77 24.50 -7.14 -1.00
CA ASP A 77 24.52 -7.30 -2.45
C ASP A 77 23.65 -6.23 -3.14
N ILE A 78 24.31 -5.24 -3.72
CA ILE A 78 23.66 -4.10 -4.39
C ILE A 78 22.92 -4.52 -5.66
N ALA A 79 23.40 -5.54 -6.38
CA ALA A 79 22.73 -6.00 -7.59
C ALA A 79 21.37 -6.62 -7.25
N ALA A 80 21.33 -7.44 -6.21
CA ALA A 80 20.10 -8.00 -5.66
C ALA A 80 19.14 -6.88 -5.17
N GLY A 81 19.69 -5.89 -4.46
CA GLY A 81 18.93 -4.72 -4.02
C GLY A 81 18.32 -3.90 -5.17
N ARG A 82 19.06 -3.72 -6.26
CA ARG A 82 18.60 -3.01 -7.46
C ARG A 82 17.45 -3.76 -8.15
N GLU A 83 17.54 -5.08 -8.26
CA GLU A 83 16.46 -5.91 -8.82
C GLU A 83 15.20 -5.85 -7.94
N LEU A 84 15.36 -5.94 -6.61
CA LEU A 84 14.25 -5.82 -5.67
C LEU A 84 13.53 -4.46 -5.78
N LEU A 85 14.31 -3.37 -5.87
CA LEU A 85 13.76 -2.02 -6.07
C LEU A 85 12.96 -1.92 -7.38
N ALA A 86 13.48 -2.49 -8.47
CA ALA A 86 12.79 -2.49 -9.76
C ALA A 86 11.45 -3.26 -9.66
N SER A 87 11.45 -4.43 -9.00
CA SER A 87 10.23 -5.21 -8.74
C SER A 87 9.19 -4.43 -7.92
N GLU A 88 9.62 -3.74 -6.85
CA GLU A 88 8.72 -2.91 -6.03
C GLU A 88 8.20 -1.68 -6.77
N ALA A 89 9.04 -1.03 -7.57
CA ALA A 89 8.63 0.09 -8.42
C ALA A 89 7.55 -0.35 -9.41
N GLU A 90 7.73 -1.49 -10.06
CA GLU A 90 6.75 -2.05 -10.99
C GLU A 90 5.44 -2.43 -10.29
N ARG A 91 5.52 -3.00 -9.08
CA ARG A 91 4.33 -3.31 -8.28
C ARG A 91 3.54 -2.06 -7.91
N ARG A 92 4.21 -0.98 -7.51
CA ARG A 92 3.55 0.32 -7.26
C ARG A 92 2.92 0.88 -8.51
N ARG A 93 3.63 0.83 -9.63
CA ARG A 93 3.14 1.29 -10.93
C ARG A 93 1.83 0.58 -11.29
N LYS A 94 1.83 -0.77 -11.29
CA LYS A 94 0.63 -1.60 -11.55
C LYS A 94 -0.54 -1.27 -10.61
N ARG A 95 -0.29 -1.12 -9.30
CA ARG A 95 -1.35 -0.76 -8.34
C ARG A 95 -1.98 0.60 -8.68
N MET A 96 -1.20 1.52 -9.20
CA MET A 96 -1.65 2.87 -9.53
C MET A 96 -2.22 3.00 -10.95
N GLU A 97 -2.06 2.01 -11.83
CA GLU A 97 -2.55 2.05 -13.21
C GLU A 97 -4.03 2.41 -13.29
N ALA A 98 -4.88 1.70 -12.53
CA ALA A 98 -6.32 1.98 -12.50
C ALA A 98 -6.65 3.39 -11.95
N HIS A 99 -5.84 3.90 -11.02
CA HIS A 99 -6.02 5.25 -10.49
C HIS A 99 -5.66 6.34 -11.52
N TYR A 100 -4.69 6.09 -12.40
CA TYR A 100 -4.31 7.03 -13.46
C TYR A 100 -5.16 6.88 -14.72
N ALA A 101 -5.63 5.67 -15.03
CA ALA A 101 -6.50 5.40 -16.17
C ALA A 101 -7.96 5.84 -15.96
N ASN A 102 -8.37 6.14 -14.72
CA ASN A 102 -9.72 6.56 -14.41
C ASN A 102 -10.01 7.97 -14.97
N ASP A 103 -10.97 8.05 -15.90
CA ASP A 103 -11.47 9.26 -16.54
C ASP A 103 -12.84 9.73 -16.00
N VAL A 104 -13.51 8.89 -15.20
CA VAL A 104 -14.82 9.17 -14.59
C VAL A 104 -14.71 10.27 -13.52
N TRP A 105 -13.63 10.25 -12.72
CA TRP A 105 -13.45 11.19 -11.62
C TRP A 105 -12.25 12.11 -11.84
N LYS A 106 -12.49 13.43 -11.78
CA LYS A 106 -11.40 14.42 -11.82
C LYS A 106 -10.63 14.41 -10.49
N LYS A 107 -9.30 14.34 -10.57
CA LYS A 107 -8.41 14.41 -9.40
C LYS A 107 -8.42 15.81 -8.81
N ARG A 108 -8.53 15.91 -7.48
CA ARG A 108 -8.44 17.19 -6.77
C ARG A 108 -6.98 17.64 -6.71
N THR A 109 -6.73 18.91 -6.99
CA THR A 109 -5.39 19.53 -6.85
C THR A 109 -5.14 20.04 -5.44
N GLN A 110 -6.20 20.41 -4.74
CA GLN A 110 -6.15 20.94 -3.37
C GLN A 110 -7.39 20.47 -2.59
N PRO A 111 -7.31 20.38 -1.26
CA PRO A 111 -8.48 20.13 -0.43
C PRO A 111 -9.52 21.26 -0.64
N PRO A 112 -10.81 20.98 -0.38
CA PRO A 112 -11.84 22.02 -0.31
C PRO A 112 -11.43 23.14 0.65
N SER A 113 -11.76 24.40 0.32
CA SER A 113 -11.46 25.55 1.18
C SER A 113 -12.16 25.48 2.55
N ASP A 114 -13.29 24.80 2.59
CA ASP A 114 -14.14 24.57 3.76
C ASP A 114 -13.89 23.20 4.43
N TRP A 115 -12.76 22.54 4.14
CA TRP A 115 -12.46 21.21 4.68
C TRP A 115 -12.50 21.16 6.23
N ASN A 116 -12.09 22.25 6.88
CA ASN A 116 -12.10 22.40 8.34
C ASN A 116 -13.28 23.25 8.84
N ALA A 117 -14.32 23.45 8.02
CA ALA A 117 -15.52 24.15 8.47
C ALA A 117 -16.20 23.36 9.61
N PRO A 118 -16.86 24.05 10.57
CA PRO A 118 -17.63 23.37 11.59
C PRO A 118 -18.74 22.53 10.94
N LEU A 119 -19.07 21.41 11.58
CA LEU A 119 -20.14 20.55 11.10
C LEU A 119 -21.46 21.34 11.03
N PRO A 120 -22.31 21.09 10.02
CA PRO A 120 -23.62 21.72 9.93
C PRO A 120 -24.47 21.47 11.19
N GLU A 121 -25.29 22.46 11.57
CA GLU A 121 -26.07 22.44 12.82
C GLU A 121 -26.98 21.20 12.95
N TRP A 122 -27.62 20.78 11.85
CA TRP A 122 -28.46 19.58 11.84
C TRP A 122 -27.66 18.31 12.18
N PHE A 123 -26.39 18.22 11.76
CA PHE A 123 -25.53 17.07 11.98
C PHE A 123 -24.99 17.07 13.41
N VAL A 124 -24.66 18.25 13.94
CA VAL A 124 -24.30 18.42 15.36
C VAL A 124 -25.45 17.94 16.24
N LYS A 125 -26.66 18.44 16.00
CA LYS A 125 -27.86 18.08 16.75
C LYS A 125 -28.17 16.58 16.69
N ASN A 126 -28.04 15.97 15.51
CA ASN A 126 -28.24 14.53 15.36
C ASN A 126 -27.20 13.70 16.14
N ASN A 127 -25.96 14.21 16.25
CA ASN A 127 -24.89 13.53 16.97
C ASN A 127 -24.90 13.76 18.48
N GLU A 128 -25.55 14.80 19.01
CA GLU A 128 -25.50 15.19 20.44
C GLU A 128 -25.72 14.04 21.42
N ASN A 129 -26.65 13.13 21.10
CA ASN A 129 -27.04 11.98 21.93
C ASN A 129 -26.48 10.64 21.42
N SER A 130 -25.57 10.67 20.44
CA SER A 130 -24.92 9.46 19.94
C SER A 130 -23.89 8.93 20.93
N TYR A 131 -23.68 7.60 20.91
CA TYR A 131 -22.61 6.95 21.67
C TYR A 131 -21.24 7.60 21.40
N LEU A 132 -20.95 7.94 20.14
CA LEU A 132 -19.68 8.54 19.74
C LEU A 132 -19.48 9.95 20.33
N ALA A 133 -20.54 10.76 20.41
CA ALA A 133 -20.47 12.08 21.02
C ALA A 133 -20.24 11.97 22.54
N ALA A 134 -20.90 11.03 23.22
CA ALA A 134 -20.65 10.75 24.63
C ALA A 134 -19.19 10.31 24.85
N LYS A 135 -18.71 9.30 24.10
CA LYS A 135 -17.32 8.84 24.21
C LYS A 135 -16.28 9.89 23.85
N SER A 136 -16.55 10.73 22.85
CA SER A 136 -15.65 11.84 22.53
C SER A 136 -15.56 12.86 23.67
N LYS A 137 -16.66 13.11 24.40
CA LYS A 137 -16.63 13.98 25.58
C LYS A 137 -15.86 13.32 26.72
N GLU A 138 -16.06 12.03 26.96
CA GLU A 138 -15.29 11.30 27.98
C GLU A 138 -13.78 11.36 27.74
N VAL A 139 -13.35 11.15 26.49
CA VAL A 139 -11.92 11.18 26.13
C VAL A 139 -11.32 12.58 26.22
N LYS A 140 -12.07 13.62 25.84
CA LYS A 140 -11.58 15.01 25.84
C LYS A 140 -11.61 15.64 27.23
N GLU A 141 -12.64 15.34 28.01
CA GLU A 141 -12.92 15.98 29.30
C GLU A 141 -12.48 15.12 30.48
N GLY A 142 -12.13 13.85 30.26
CA GLY A 142 -11.72 12.90 31.31
C GLY A 142 -12.87 12.47 32.24
N ILE A 143 -14.12 12.75 31.86
CA ILE A 143 -15.32 12.50 32.67
C ILE A 143 -16.07 11.32 32.08
N THR A 144 -16.27 10.23 32.84
CA THR A 144 -17.09 9.10 32.40
C THR A 144 -18.57 9.48 32.40
N ILE A 145 -19.23 9.45 31.23
CA ILE A 145 -20.66 9.72 31.12
C ILE A 145 -21.39 8.38 31.25
N PRO A 146 -22.28 8.20 32.25
CA PRO A 146 -23.04 6.96 32.37
C PRO A 146 -23.93 6.81 31.14
N ILE A 147 -23.58 5.85 30.28
CA ILE A 147 -24.42 5.47 29.14
C ILE A 147 -25.60 4.72 29.73
N LYS A 148 -26.81 5.25 29.53
CA LYS A 148 -28.03 4.56 29.89
C LYS A 148 -28.15 3.35 28.97
N GLU A 149 -27.99 2.15 29.52
CA GLU A 149 -28.17 0.88 28.81
C GLU A 149 -29.67 0.63 28.55
N ASP A 150 -30.29 1.46 27.72
CA ASP A 150 -31.60 1.11 27.16
C ASP A 150 -31.33 0.06 26.08
N SER A 151 -31.90 -1.15 26.25
CA SER A 151 -31.50 -2.38 25.55
C SER A 151 -31.39 -2.21 24.03
N PHE A 152 -30.18 -2.13 23.51
CA PHE A 152 -29.93 -2.15 22.08
C PHE A 152 -30.13 -3.57 21.55
N CYS A 153 -31.04 -3.70 20.59
CA CYS A 153 -31.27 -4.94 19.86
C CYS A 153 -30.03 -5.22 18.99
N SER A 154 -29.22 -6.18 19.42
CA SER A 154 -28.21 -6.80 18.58
C SER A 154 -28.92 -7.73 17.60
N ILE A 155 -28.98 -7.35 16.32
CA ILE A 155 -29.32 -8.32 15.27
C ILE A 155 -28.18 -9.34 15.24
N MET A 156 -28.49 -10.58 15.63
CA MET A 156 -27.59 -11.73 15.49
C MET A 156 -27.38 -12.10 14.03
#